data_AF-A0A0H2S3Y0-F1
#
_entry.id   AF-A0A0H2S3Y0-F1
#
_cell.length_a   1.000
_cell.length_b   1.000
_cell.length_c   1.000
_cell.angle_alpha   90.00
_cell.angle_beta   90.00
_cell.angle_gamma   90.00
#
_symmetry.space_group_name_H-M   'P 1'
#
loop_
_entity.id
_entity.type
_entity.pdbx_description
1 polymer ?
#
loop_
_entity_poly.entity_id
_entity_poly.type
_entity_poly.pdbx_seq_one_letter_code
_entity_poly.pdbx_strand_id
1 'polypeptide(L)'
;MEPRPSHGAYRYKRRNPNPRSQLYFVAQGMSKAALEHYHYLCASIQGKFVLSNYIPMDMGDGQIFHQHGLDFSPYTEYELRPIVSKKALQRPIGTYHPDELKLYHEYFANDWMHSAGGILHNMKDRREFFNCILNYHSPAKTTGNEEWDAFFEKFKESGFQKSLVPCMHFGNPMGCLVDDCPFLHDEEMLRERRDRILAARKKALFEPTPKQRLEYAQKYESMNRGRNTSTSPSAAMNGLSLEGSGAPRVRHFCAKEECAKPWLAKDKGDHVLQKCARCQWTYYCSITCQKADWPRHKSECAPAEEVIANDNLWTSIGTRKGTDGVDTEWRRAVFGI
;
A
#
# COMPACT_ATOMS: atom_id res chain seq x y z
N MET A 1 2.28 -10.79 34.50
CA MET A 1 2.01 -10.26 33.13
C MET A 1 2.69 -11.19 32.16
N GLU A 2 1.93 -11.90 31.32
CA GLU A 2 2.53 -12.74 30.28
C GLU A 2 3.27 -11.86 29.26
N PRO A 3 4.44 -12.30 28.75
CA PRO A 3 5.17 -11.55 27.74
C PRO A 3 4.26 -11.36 26.53
N ARG A 4 4.15 -10.10 26.05
CA ARG A 4 3.40 -9.83 24.82
C ARG A 4 4.02 -10.69 23.72
N PRO A 5 3.24 -11.56 23.06
CA PRO A 5 3.75 -12.35 21.95
C PRO A 5 4.36 -11.40 20.91
N SER A 6 5.51 -11.79 20.35
CA SER A 6 6.17 -11.02 19.30
C SER A 6 5.17 -10.71 18.18
N HIS A 7 5.25 -9.51 17.61
CA HIS A 7 4.43 -9.10 16.46
C HIS A 7 4.61 -10.11 15.32
N GLY A 8 3.70 -11.09 15.21
CA GLY A 8 3.75 -12.16 14.21
C GLY A 8 3.55 -13.59 14.73
N ALA A 9 3.56 -13.84 16.06
CA ALA A 9 3.50 -15.21 16.61
C ALA A 9 2.25 -16.03 16.22
N TYR A 10 1.17 -15.35 15.81
CA TYR A 10 -0.10 -15.99 15.40
C TYR A 10 -0.42 -15.83 13.92
N ARG A 11 0.48 -15.23 13.14
CA ARG A 11 0.31 -15.16 11.68
C ARG A 11 0.25 -16.59 11.13
N TYR A 12 -0.66 -16.84 10.19
CA TYR A 12 -0.85 -18.15 9.55
C TYR A 12 -1.38 -19.26 10.47
N LYS A 13 -2.01 -18.92 11.59
CA LYS A 13 -2.65 -19.91 12.46
C LYS A 13 -4.17 -19.80 12.39
N ARG A 14 -4.82 -20.96 12.37
CA ARG A 14 -6.24 -21.08 12.72
C ARG A 14 -6.36 -21.08 14.23
N ARG A 15 -7.36 -20.37 14.74
CA ARG A 15 -7.69 -20.38 16.17
C ARG A 15 -9.19 -20.56 16.33
N ASN A 16 -9.55 -21.35 17.32
CA ASN A 16 -10.94 -21.52 17.74
C ASN A 16 -11.12 -20.86 19.11
N PRO A 17 -11.50 -19.56 19.16
CA PRO A 17 -11.69 -18.88 20.43
C PRO A 17 -12.90 -19.45 21.18
N ASN A 18 -12.79 -19.54 22.50
CA ASN A 18 -13.89 -19.99 23.35
C ASN A 18 -15.15 -19.11 23.10
N PRO A 19 -16.35 -19.70 22.93
CA PRO A 19 -17.59 -18.96 22.65
C PRO A 19 -17.94 -17.82 23.62
N ARG A 20 -17.42 -17.86 24.85
CA ARG A 20 -17.63 -16.82 25.87
C ARG A 20 -16.54 -15.74 25.89
N SER A 21 -15.51 -15.88 25.05
CA SER A 21 -14.38 -14.95 25.01
C SER A 21 -14.64 -13.75 24.10
N GLN A 22 -14.00 -12.63 24.38
CA GLN A 22 -14.02 -11.46 23.48
C GLN A 22 -13.53 -11.81 22.06
N LEU A 23 -12.58 -12.73 21.94
CA LEU A 23 -12.05 -13.19 20.64
C LEU A 23 -13.10 -13.92 19.79
N TYR A 24 -14.10 -14.55 20.41
CA TYR A 24 -15.18 -15.19 19.66
C TYR A 24 -16.08 -14.16 18.97
N PHE A 25 -16.43 -13.06 19.65
CA PHE A 25 -17.17 -11.96 19.02
C PHE A 25 -16.36 -11.31 17.89
N VAL A 26 -15.04 -11.18 18.07
CA VAL A 26 -14.14 -10.73 16.99
C VAL A 26 -14.18 -11.71 15.81
N ALA A 27 -14.12 -13.03 16.07
CA ALA A 27 -14.21 -14.05 15.03
C ALA A 27 -15.54 -14.01 14.25
N GLN A 28 -16.66 -13.82 14.94
CA GLN A 28 -17.97 -13.65 14.30
C GLN A 28 -17.99 -12.42 13.38
N GLY A 29 -17.45 -11.29 13.84
CA GLY A 29 -17.30 -10.08 13.02
C GLY A 29 -16.41 -10.31 11.80
N MET A 30 -15.29 -11.02 11.97
CA MET A 30 -14.38 -11.39 10.87
C MET A 30 -15.07 -12.28 9.83
N SER A 31 -15.84 -13.27 10.29
CA SER A 31 -16.60 -14.18 9.43
C SER A 31 -17.66 -13.41 8.63
N LYS A 32 -18.44 -12.55 9.30
CA LYS A 32 -19.47 -11.73 8.64
C LYS A 32 -18.86 -10.80 7.58
N ALA A 33 -17.78 -10.10 7.92
CA ALA A 33 -17.11 -9.19 6.99
C ALA A 33 -16.52 -9.93 5.78
N ALA A 34 -15.88 -11.09 5.99
CA ALA A 34 -15.34 -11.89 4.89
C ALA A 34 -16.44 -12.43 3.97
N LEU A 35 -17.58 -12.84 4.54
CA LEU A 35 -18.74 -13.29 3.77
C LEU A 35 -19.35 -12.16 2.93
N GLU A 36 -19.54 -10.98 3.52
CA GLU A 36 -20.04 -9.80 2.80
C GLU A 36 -19.11 -9.43 1.62
N HIS A 37 -17.80 -9.36 1.85
CA HIS A 37 -16.84 -9.08 0.77
C HIS A 37 -16.85 -10.17 -0.30
N TYR A 38 -16.97 -11.43 0.09
CA TYR A 38 -17.12 -12.53 -0.87
C TYR A 38 -18.35 -12.33 -1.78
N HIS A 39 -19.47 -11.88 -1.22
CA HIS A 39 -20.67 -11.62 -2.02
C HIS A 39 -20.52 -10.40 -2.94
N TYR A 40 -19.87 -9.32 -2.49
CA TYR A 40 -19.48 -8.25 -3.41
C TYR A 40 -18.58 -8.77 -4.53
N LEU A 41 -17.60 -9.63 -4.24
CA LEU A 41 -16.71 -10.21 -5.25
C LEU A 41 -17.51 -11.01 -6.29
N CYS A 42 -18.44 -11.85 -5.83
CA CYS A 42 -19.32 -12.62 -6.68
C CYS A 42 -20.17 -11.71 -7.58
N ALA A 43 -20.85 -10.73 -6.98
CA ALA A 43 -21.69 -9.78 -7.71
C ALA A 43 -20.89 -8.97 -8.73
N SER A 44 -19.69 -8.52 -8.35
CA SER A 44 -18.75 -7.81 -9.22
C SER A 44 -18.31 -8.65 -10.40
N ILE A 45 -17.85 -9.89 -10.20
CA ILE A 45 -17.39 -10.75 -11.30
C ILE A 45 -18.55 -11.15 -12.23
N GLN A 46 -19.73 -11.36 -11.68
CA GLN A 46 -20.95 -11.66 -12.45
C GLN A 46 -21.50 -10.46 -13.23
N GLY A 47 -21.02 -9.24 -12.98
CA GLY A 47 -21.58 -8.03 -13.57
C GLY A 47 -22.98 -7.70 -13.04
N LYS A 48 -23.35 -8.21 -11.86
CA LYS A 48 -24.65 -7.98 -11.20
C LYS A 48 -24.62 -6.68 -10.40
N PHE A 49 -24.37 -5.57 -11.10
CA PHE A 49 -24.40 -4.23 -10.54
C PHE A 49 -24.83 -3.20 -11.57
N VAL A 50 -25.32 -2.06 -11.11
CA VAL A 50 -25.69 -0.91 -11.94
C VAL A 50 -24.81 0.27 -11.55
N LEU A 51 -24.32 0.99 -12.56
CA LEU A 51 -23.68 2.28 -12.35
C LEU A 51 -24.75 3.30 -11.96
N SER A 52 -24.78 3.68 -10.69
CA SER A 52 -25.67 4.74 -10.23
C SER A 52 -24.96 6.09 -10.33
N ASN A 53 -25.55 7.00 -11.10
CA ASN A 53 -25.16 8.42 -11.12
C ASN A 53 -25.80 9.21 -9.97
N TYR A 54 -26.64 8.55 -9.17
CA TYR A 54 -27.41 9.18 -8.11
C TYR A 54 -27.47 8.24 -6.92
N ILE A 55 -26.40 8.19 -6.13
CA ILE A 55 -26.50 7.64 -4.78
C ILE A 55 -26.95 8.79 -3.87
N PRO A 56 -28.10 8.65 -3.17
CA PRO A 56 -28.62 9.70 -2.29
C PRO A 56 -27.55 10.14 -1.29
N MET A 57 -27.57 11.43 -0.96
CA MET A 57 -26.67 12.00 0.04
C MET A 57 -26.92 11.33 1.39
N ASP A 58 -25.88 10.75 1.98
CA ASP A 58 -25.91 10.33 3.37
C ASP A 58 -25.34 11.45 4.24
N MET A 59 -26.25 12.20 4.87
CA MET A 59 -25.92 13.30 5.76
C MET A 59 -25.20 12.80 7.04
N GLY A 60 -25.35 11.52 7.40
CA GLY A 60 -24.66 10.92 8.56
C GLY A 60 -23.15 10.81 8.38
N ASP A 61 -22.69 10.71 7.13
CA ASP A 61 -21.27 10.54 6.77
C ASP A 61 -20.62 11.84 6.24
N GLY A 62 -21.30 12.99 6.35
CA GLY A 62 -20.79 14.29 5.90
C GLY A 62 -20.66 14.44 4.39
N GLN A 63 -21.39 13.64 3.61
CA GLN A 63 -21.38 13.73 2.14
C GLN A 63 -22.33 14.82 1.65
N ILE A 64 -21.78 15.89 1.06
CA ILE A 64 -22.55 17.08 0.61
C ILE A 64 -22.79 17.13 -0.90
N PHE A 65 -22.32 16.15 -1.67
CA PHE A 65 -22.48 16.09 -3.12
C PHE A 65 -22.94 14.70 -3.56
N HIS A 66 -23.72 14.65 -4.64
CA HIS A 66 -24.03 13.39 -5.32
C HIS A 66 -22.76 12.70 -5.75
N GLN A 67 -22.69 11.39 -5.49
CA GLN A 67 -21.56 10.56 -5.86
C GLN A 67 -22.02 9.46 -6.81
N HIS A 68 -21.11 9.11 -7.71
CA HIS A 68 -21.25 7.92 -8.53
C HIS A 68 -20.94 6.69 -7.67
N GLY A 69 -21.53 5.55 -8.02
CA GLY A 69 -21.16 4.31 -7.38
C GLY A 69 -21.80 3.08 -8.01
N LEU A 70 -21.67 1.97 -7.30
CA LEU A 70 -22.16 0.68 -7.73
C LEU A 70 -23.36 0.29 -6.87
N ASP A 71 -24.52 0.17 -7.50
CA ASP A 71 -25.69 -0.45 -6.89
C ASP A 71 -25.68 -1.95 -7.20
N PHE A 72 -25.65 -2.77 -6.15
CA PHE A 72 -25.65 -4.23 -6.25
C PHE A 72 -27.05 -4.84 -6.10
N SER A 73 -28.12 -4.04 -6.18
CA SER A 73 -29.51 -4.52 -6.17
C SER A 73 -29.84 -5.66 -7.16
N PRO A 74 -29.18 -5.84 -8.32
CA PRO A 74 -29.38 -7.03 -9.16
C PRO A 74 -28.86 -8.34 -8.57
N TYR A 75 -28.03 -8.29 -7.53
CA TYR A 75 -27.49 -9.45 -6.84
C TYR A 75 -28.41 -9.87 -5.69
N THR A 76 -29.08 -11.02 -5.83
CA THR A 76 -30.14 -11.46 -4.91
C THR A 76 -29.71 -12.53 -3.90
N GLU A 77 -28.52 -13.12 -4.05
CA GLU A 77 -28.04 -14.18 -3.15
C GLU A 77 -27.65 -13.64 -1.76
N TYR A 78 -27.36 -12.35 -1.66
CA TYR A 78 -26.99 -11.66 -0.43
C TYR A 78 -27.34 -10.18 -0.53
N GLU A 79 -27.89 -9.59 0.52
CA GLU A 79 -28.20 -8.17 0.55
C GLU A 79 -26.91 -7.34 0.63
N LEU A 80 -26.59 -6.66 -0.46
CA LEU A 80 -25.40 -5.82 -0.58
C LEU A 80 -25.79 -4.35 -0.58
N ARG A 81 -25.02 -3.53 0.15
CA ARG A 81 -25.23 -2.09 0.17
C ARG A 81 -24.60 -1.46 -1.07
N PRO A 82 -25.18 -0.39 -1.63
CA PRO A 82 -24.53 0.37 -2.68
C PRO A 82 -23.16 0.88 -2.24
N ILE A 83 -22.19 0.80 -3.14
CA ILE A 83 -20.83 1.29 -2.91
C ILE A 83 -20.71 2.68 -3.51
N VAL A 84 -20.63 3.67 -2.64
CA VAL A 84 -20.42 5.06 -3.01
C VAL A 84 -18.93 5.31 -3.26
N SER A 85 -18.57 5.79 -4.46
CA SER A 85 -17.19 6.13 -4.81
C SER A 85 -17.04 7.65 -4.94
N LYS A 86 -16.09 8.20 -4.18
CA LYS A 86 -15.85 9.65 -4.15
C LYS A 86 -15.37 10.22 -5.50
N LYS A 87 -14.80 9.39 -6.40
CA LYS A 87 -14.27 9.80 -7.72
C LYS A 87 -14.17 8.60 -8.68
N ALA A 88 -15.28 8.17 -9.27
CA ALA A 88 -15.26 7.28 -10.42
C ALA A 88 -15.32 8.13 -11.71
N LEU A 89 -14.18 8.60 -12.20
CA LEU A 89 -14.10 9.25 -13.51
C LEU A 89 -13.98 8.14 -14.55
N GLN A 90 -15.11 7.62 -15.01
CA GLN A 90 -15.10 6.78 -16.20
C GLN A 90 -14.82 7.66 -17.42
N ARG A 91 -13.89 7.22 -18.27
CA ARG A 91 -13.79 7.75 -19.63
C ARG A 91 -15.09 7.39 -20.37
N PRO A 92 -15.45 8.10 -21.46
CA PRO A 92 -16.68 7.83 -22.22
C PRO A 92 -16.84 6.37 -22.71
N ILE A 93 -15.75 5.60 -22.78
CA ILE A 93 -15.72 4.20 -23.24
C ILE A 93 -15.78 3.20 -22.06
N GLY A 94 -15.77 3.69 -20.81
CA GLY A 94 -15.76 2.86 -19.60
C GLY A 94 -14.41 2.16 -19.32
N THR A 95 -13.35 2.49 -20.06
CA THR A 95 -12.00 1.95 -19.88
C THR A 95 -11.11 2.90 -19.08
N TYR A 96 -10.16 2.31 -18.34
CA TYR A 96 -9.11 3.02 -17.60
C TYR A 96 -7.78 2.95 -18.35
N HIS A 97 -6.89 3.92 -18.09
CA HIS A 97 -5.56 3.87 -18.70
C HIS A 97 -4.73 2.74 -18.07
N PRO A 98 -3.91 1.99 -18.85
CA PRO A 98 -3.05 0.95 -18.29
C PRO A 98 -2.15 1.41 -17.14
N ASP A 99 -1.63 2.64 -17.21
CA ASP A 99 -0.81 3.20 -16.12
C ASP A 99 -1.59 3.44 -14.82
N GLU A 100 -2.89 3.78 -14.91
CA GLU A 100 -3.73 3.94 -13.71
C GLU A 100 -4.00 2.59 -13.06
N LEU A 101 -4.31 1.56 -13.86
CA LEU A 101 -4.50 0.19 -13.38
C LEU A 101 -3.22 -0.35 -12.75
N LYS A 102 -2.07 -0.11 -13.39
CA LYS A 102 -0.75 -0.48 -12.86
C LYS A 102 -0.51 0.16 -11.50
N LEU A 103 -0.83 1.45 -11.34
CA LEU A 103 -0.70 2.14 -10.05
C LEU A 103 -1.58 1.49 -8.96
N TYR A 104 -2.81 1.08 -9.29
CA TYR A 104 -3.68 0.38 -8.33
C TYR A 104 -3.11 -0.98 -7.93
N HIS A 105 -2.59 -1.76 -8.88
CA HIS A 105 -1.98 -3.05 -8.59
C HIS A 105 -0.68 -2.92 -7.82
N GLU A 106 0.15 -1.91 -8.10
CA GLU A 106 1.34 -1.59 -7.31
C GLU A 106 0.96 -1.20 -5.87
N TYR A 107 -0.12 -0.44 -5.69
CA TYR A 107 -0.65 -0.12 -4.37
C TYR A 107 -1.06 -1.39 -3.61
N PHE A 108 -1.82 -2.30 -4.24
CA PHE A 108 -2.20 -3.58 -3.61
C PHE A 108 -1.01 -4.50 -3.31
N ALA A 109 0.00 -4.51 -4.19
CA ALA A 109 1.17 -5.37 -4.03
C ALA A 109 2.10 -4.91 -2.90
N ASN A 110 2.23 -3.59 -2.72
CA ASN A 110 3.14 -2.98 -1.75
C ASN A 110 2.53 -2.87 -0.34
N ASP A 111 1.20 -2.86 -0.23
CA ASP A 111 0.55 -2.90 1.07
C ASP A 111 0.49 -4.32 1.61
N TRP A 112 1.08 -4.50 2.79
CA TRP A 112 1.10 -5.79 3.45
C TRP A 112 -0.30 -6.29 3.82
N MET A 113 -1.27 -5.41 4.10
CA MET A 113 -2.64 -5.81 4.42
C MET A 113 -3.34 -6.41 3.20
N HIS A 114 -3.16 -5.78 2.03
CA HIS A 114 -3.68 -6.23 0.75
C HIS A 114 -3.02 -7.55 0.33
N SER A 115 -1.69 -7.63 0.43
CA SER A 115 -0.95 -8.84 0.10
C SER A 115 -1.32 -10.03 0.99
N ALA A 116 -1.46 -9.80 2.30
CA ALA A 116 -1.79 -10.84 3.29
C ALA A 116 -3.28 -11.21 3.31
N GLY A 117 -4.17 -10.26 3.03
CA GLY A 117 -5.60 -10.47 3.00
C GLY A 117 -6.15 -10.83 1.61
N GLY A 118 -5.32 -10.75 0.58
CA GLY A 118 -5.69 -11.07 -0.78
C GLY A 118 -6.87 -10.25 -1.30
N ILE A 119 -7.56 -10.80 -2.30
CA ILE A 119 -8.57 -10.05 -3.05
C ILE A 119 -9.74 -9.56 -2.20
N LEU A 120 -10.16 -10.34 -1.20
CA LEU A 120 -11.23 -9.95 -0.28
C LEU A 120 -10.85 -8.76 0.61
N HIS A 121 -9.57 -8.55 0.89
CA HIS A 121 -9.12 -7.36 1.60
C HIS A 121 -9.14 -6.12 0.71
N ASN A 122 -8.73 -6.28 -0.56
CA ASN A 122 -8.67 -5.19 -1.53
C ASN A 122 -10.04 -4.53 -1.75
N MET A 123 -11.13 -5.26 -1.51
CA MET A 123 -12.49 -4.72 -1.57
C MET A 123 -12.81 -3.64 -0.53
N LYS A 124 -12.01 -3.55 0.55
CA LYS A 124 -12.10 -2.43 1.51
C LYS A 124 -11.72 -1.11 0.87
N ASP A 125 -10.74 -1.14 -0.03
CA ASP A 125 -10.28 0.01 -0.80
C ASP A 125 -11.16 0.13 -2.05
N ARG A 126 -12.41 0.52 -1.75
CA ARG A 126 -13.56 0.50 -2.67
C ARG A 126 -13.19 1.10 -4.03
N ARG A 127 -12.52 2.24 -4.08
CA ARG A 127 -12.29 2.94 -5.35
C ARG A 127 -11.38 2.17 -6.29
N GLU A 128 -10.17 1.85 -5.87
CA GLU A 128 -9.13 1.23 -6.69
C GLU A 128 -9.59 -0.14 -7.19
N PHE A 129 -10.15 -0.95 -6.28
CA PHE A 129 -10.63 -2.29 -6.62
C PHE A 129 -11.78 -2.23 -7.62
N PHE A 130 -12.79 -1.39 -7.38
CA PHE A 130 -13.94 -1.31 -8.29
C PHE A 130 -13.58 -0.64 -9.62
N ASN A 131 -12.56 0.21 -9.69
CA ASN A 131 -12.04 0.69 -10.99
C ASN A 131 -11.47 -0.49 -11.82
N CYS A 132 -10.74 -1.42 -11.20
CA CYS A 132 -10.28 -2.65 -11.86
C CYS A 132 -11.48 -3.51 -12.32
N ILE A 133 -12.52 -3.67 -11.49
CA ILE A 133 -13.75 -4.40 -11.86
C ILE A 133 -14.47 -3.75 -13.03
N LEU A 134 -14.59 -2.42 -13.04
CA LEU A 134 -15.21 -1.69 -14.14
C LEU A 134 -14.44 -1.89 -15.44
N ASN A 135 -13.11 -1.84 -15.39
CA ASN A 135 -12.27 -2.13 -16.55
C ASN A 135 -12.41 -3.59 -17.03
N TYR A 136 -12.57 -4.54 -16.11
CA TYR A 136 -12.83 -5.95 -16.43
C TYR A 136 -14.17 -6.15 -17.17
N HIS A 137 -15.19 -5.35 -16.85
CA HIS A 137 -16.47 -5.40 -17.57
C HIS A 137 -16.53 -4.56 -18.84
N SER A 138 -15.59 -3.63 -19.02
CA SER A 138 -15.44 -2.81 -20.23
C SER A 138 -15.07 -3.66 -21.48
N PRO A 139 -14.99 -3.06 -22.68
CA PRO A 139 -14.48 -3.75 -23.87
C PRO A 139 -13.06 -4.31 -23.72
N ALA A 140 -12.25 -3.79 -22.77
CA ALA A 140 -10.89 -4.26 -22.53
C ALA A 140 -10.84 -5.66 -21.91
N LYS A 141 -11.89 -6.09 -21.18
CA LYS A 141 -12.01 -7.42 -20.57
C LYS A 141 -10.81 -7.85 -19.71
N THR A 142 -10.23 -6.89 -18.99
CA THR A 142 -9.09 -7.13 -18.09
C THR A 142 -9.16 -6.23 -16.87
N THR A 143 -8.65 -6.70 -15.74
CA THR A 143 -8.40 -5.88 -14.54
C THR A 143 -7.10 -5.08 -14.64
N GLY A 144 -6.31 -5.28 -15.70
CA GLY A 144 -4.91 -4.84 -15.80
C GLY A 144 -3.94 -5.76 -15.05
N ASN A 145 -4.39 -6.93 -14.60
CA ASN A 145 -3.58 -7.92 -13.91
C ASN A 145 -4.00 -9.34 -14.34
N GLU A 146 -3.10 -10.01 -15.06
CA GLU A 146 -3.34 -11.33 -15.63
C GLU A 146 -3.65 -12.40 -14.57
N GLU A 147 -3.04 -12.32 -13.38
CA GLU A 147 -3.31 -13.26 -12.29
C GLU A 147 -4.76 -13.14 -11.78
N TRP A 148 -5.28 -11.90 -11.72
CA TRP A 148 -6.66 -11.66 -11.30
C TRP A 148 -7.65 -12.09 -12.37
N ASP A 149 -7.36 -11.80 -13.63
CA ASP A 149 -8.20 -12.18 -14.75
C ASP A 149 -8.32 -13.71 -14.84
N ALA A 150 -7.19 -14.42 -14.75
CA ALA A 150 -7.16 -15.89 -14.69
C ALA A 150 -7.90 -16.44 -13.47
N PHE A 151 -7.74 -15.81 -12.31
CA PHE A 151 -8.48 -16.17 -11.10
C PHE A 151 -9.99 -15.98 -11.28
N PHE A 152 -10.44 -14.89 -11.92
CA PHE A 152 -11.87 -14.63 -12.16
C PHE A 152 -12.50 -15.67 -13.06
N GLU A 153 -11.82 -16.07 -14.14
CA GLU A 153 -12.30 -17.16 -15.00
C GLU A 153 -12.42 -18.47 -14.22
N LYS A 154 -11.35 -18.89 -13.52
CA LYS A 154 -11.36 -20.10 -12.69
C LYS A 154 -12.45 -20.06 -11.62
N PHE A 155 -12.66 -18.90 -11.00
CA PHE A 155 -13.65 -18.72 -9.94
C PHE A 155 -15.08 -18.84 -10.50
N LYS A 156 -15.36 -18.27 -11.68
CA LYS A 156 -16.63 -18.47 -12.40
C LYS A 156 -16.85 -19.95 -12.75
N GLU A 157 -15.86 -20.60 -13.36
CA GLU A 157 -15.92 -22.01 -13.75
C GLU A 157 -16.19 -22.95 -12.56
N SER A 158 -15.67 -22.60 -11.37
CA SER A 158 -15.90 -23.38 -10.16
C SER A 158 -17.32 -23.28 -9.60
N GLY A 159 -18.15 -22.36 -10.10
CA GLY A 159 -19.42 -21.99 -9.47
C GLY A 159 -19.22 -21.15 -8.21
N PHE A 160 -18.22 -20.26 -8.21
CA PHE A 160 -17.87 -19.36 -7.10
C PHE A 160 -17.51 -20.08 -5.80
N GLN A 161 -16.68 -21.13 -5.84
CA GLN A 161 -16.29 -21.85 -4.62
C GLN A 161 -15.47 -20.99 -3.64
N LYS A 162 -15.97 -20.81 -2.41
CA LYS A 162 -15.29 -20.06 -1.34
C LYS A 162 -13.88 -20.57 -1.04
N SER A 163 -13.65 -21.88 -1.19
CA SER A 163 -12.37 -22.54 -0.96
C SER A 163 -11.26 -22.14 -1.95
N LEU A 164 -11.59 -21.46 -3.06
CA LEU A 164 -10.61 -20.88 -3.97
C LEU A 164 -10.16 -19.48 -3.57
N VAL A 165 -10.93 -18.79 -2.71
CA VAL A 165 -10.70 -17.40 -2.36
C VAL A 165 -9.83 -17.32 -1.10
N PRO A 166 -8.67 -16.64 -1.12
CA PRO A 166 -7.83 -16.46 0.08
C PRO A 166 -8.60 -15.81 1.23
N CYS A 167 -8.47 -16.37 2.44
CA CYS A 167 -9.04 -15.76 3.63
C CYS A 167 -8.35 -14.43 3.93
N MET A 168 -9.13 -13.36 4.01
CA MET A 168 -8.60 -12.01 4.26
C MET A 168 -7.99 -11.77 5.63
N HIS A 169 -8.09 -12.76 6.52
CA HIS A 169 -7.64 -12.65 7.90
C HIS A 169 -6.47 -13.57 8.24
N PHE A 170 -6.23 -14.61 7.43
CA PHE A 170 -5.27 -15.66 7.77
C PHE A 170 -3.82 -15.14 7.82
N GLY A 171 -3.48 -14.21 6.94
CA GLY A 171 -2.18 -13.53 6.94
C GLY A 171 -2.04 -12.37 7.94
N ASN A 172 -3.08 -12.04 8.71
CA ASN A 172 -3.01 -10.96 9.69
C ASN A 172 -2.21 -11.37 10.94
N PRO A 173 -1.70 -10.43 11.75
CA PRO A 173 -0.98 -10.74 12.98
C PRO A 173 -1.76 -11.61 13.98
N MET A 174 -3.10 -11.58 13.95
CA MET A 174 -3.96 -12.41 14.80
C MET A 174 -4.27 -13.79 14.22
N GLY A 175 -3.98 -14.03 12.94
CA GLY A 175 -4.43 -15.20 12.19
C GLY A 175 -5.94 -15.21 11.93
N CYS A 176 -6.44 -16.33 11.42
CA CYS A 176 -7.87 -16.54 11.22
C CYS A 176 -8.48 -17.11 12.50
N LEU A 177 -9.44 -16.39 13.09
CA LEU A 177 -10.13 -16.79 14.31
C LEU A 177 -11.42 -17.60 14.06
N VAL A 178 -11.73 -17.89 12.80
CA VAL A 178 -12.93 -18.63 12.38
C VAL A 178 -12.54 -20.09 12.23
N ASP A 179 -13.13 -20.96 13.05
CA ASP A 179 -12.80 -22.39 13.12
C ASP A 179 -13.02 -23.09 11.77
N ASP A 180 -14.27 -23.02 11.28
CA ASP A 180 -14.70 -23.55 9.99
C ASP A 180 -14.69 -22.47 8.91
N CYS A 181 -13.59 -21.72 8.81
CA CYS A 181 -13.45 -20.70 7.77
C CYS A 181 -13.57 -21.35 6.38
N PRO A 182 -14.55 -20.93 5.54
CA PRO A 182 -14.78 -21.56 4.24
C PRO A 182 -13.79 -21.11 3.16
N PHE A 183 -12.87 -20.21 3.51
CA PHE A 183 -11.92 -19.57 2.61
C PHE A 183 -10.55 -20.27 2.64
N LEU A 184 -9.76 -20.08 1.59
CA LEU A 184 -8.45 -20.70 1.44
C LEU A 184 -7.45 -20.20 2.50
N HIS A 185 -6.84 -21.12 3.23
CA HIS A 185 -5.73 -20.89 4.16
C HIS A 185 -4.45 -21.51 3.60
N ASP A 186 -3.84 -20.83 2.63
CA ASP A 186 -2.58 -21.24 2.03
C ASP A 186 -1.42 -20.54 2.75
N GLU A 187 -0.74 -21.27 3.63
CA GLU A 187 0.34 -20.73 4.45
C GLU A 187 1.60 -20.42 3.62
N GLU A 188 1.93 -21.27 2.66
CA GLU A 188 3.12 -21.13 1.82
C GLU A 188 3.02 -19.87 0.97
N MET A 189 1.92 -19.71 0.24
CA MET A 189 1.67 -18.53 -0.60
C MET A 189 1.73 -17.22 0.21
N LEU A 190 1.21 -17.22 1.44
CA LEU A 190 1.25 -16.03 2.30
C LEU A 190 2.62 -15.77 2.94
N ARG A 191 3.44 -16.80 3.15
CA ARG A 191 4.85 -16.65 3.57
C ARG A 191 5.67 -16.04 2.45
N GLU A 192 5.56 -16.56 1.24
CA GLU A 192 6.25 -16.02 0.06
C GLU A 192 5.88 -14.56 -0.21
N ARG A 193 4.59 -14.21 -0.13
CA ARG A 193 4.12 -12.82 -0.23
C ARG A 193 4.72 -11.93 0.85
N ARG A 194 4.78 -12.41 2.10
CA ARG A 194 5.38 -11.66 3.20
C ARG A 194 6.87 -11.45 2.96
N ASP A 195 7.59 -12.46 2.51
CA ASP A 195 9.02 -12.38 2.23
C ASP A 195 9.32 -11.40 1.11
N ARG A 196 8.49 -11.36 0.06
CA ARG A 196 8.57 -10.33 -0.99
C ARG A 196 8.44 -8.90 -0.42
N ILE A 197 7.47 -8.68 0.48
CA ILE A 197 7.29 -7.37 1.13
C ILE A 197 8.50 -7.01 2.00
N LEU A 198 9.00 -7.95 2.81
CA LEU A 198 10.15 -7.71 3.67
C LEU A 198 11.41 -7.42 2.84
N ALA A 199 11.60 -8.12 1.72
CA ALA A 199 12.68 -7.86 0.77
C ALA A 199 12.57 -6.47 0.12
N ALA A 200 11.37 -6.07 -0.32
CA ALA A 200 11.11 -4.74 -0.89
C ALA A 200 11.38 -3.63 0.14
N ARG A 201 10.91 -3.80 1.38
CA ARG A 201 11.17 -2.89 2.50
C ARG A 201 12.65 -2.81 2.84
N LYS A 202 13.35 -3.94 2.87
CA LYS A 202 14.80 -3.98 3.08
C LYS A 202 15.52 -3.14 2.02
N LYS A 203 15.16 -3.32 0.74
CA LYS A 203 15.69 -2.48 -0.35
C LYS A 203 15.38 -1.00 -0.11
N ALA A 204 14.12 -0.64 0.13
CA ALA A 204 13.68 0.74 0.33
C ALA A 204 14.34 1.42 1.55
N LEU A 205 14.57 0.69 2.64
CA LEU A 205 15.20 1.23 3.87
C LEU A 205 16.63 1.71 3.62
N PHE A 206 17.35 1.06 2.71
CA PHE A 206 18.72 1.41 2.36
C PHE A 206 18.81 2.30 1.11
N GLU A 207 17.70 2.75 0.55
CA GLU A 207 17.70 3.73 -0.53
C GLU A 207 17.45 5.15 0.02
N PRO A 208 17.94 6.20 -0.67
CA PRO A 208 17.57 7.56 -0.31
C PRO A 208 16.08 7.76 -0.42
N THR A 209 15.49 8.34 0.63
CA THR A 209 14.04 8.51 0.70
C THR A 209 13.56 9.56 -0.30
N PRO A 210 12.30 9.49 -0.76
CA PRO A 210 11.72 10.52 -1.62
C PRO A 210 11.89 11.94 -1.06
N LYS A 211 11.69 12.13 0.27
CA LYS A 211 11.95 13.40 0.96
C LYS A 211 13.38 13.89 0.76
N GLN A 212 14.38 13.03 1.00
CA GLN A 212 15.79 13.39 0.83
C GLN A 212 16.13 13.74 -0.62
N ARG A 213 15.59 12.99 -1.59
CA ARG A 213 15.79 13.26 -3.02
C ARG A 213 15.18 14.61 -3.41
N LEU A 214 13.99 14.92 -2.93
CA LEU A 214 13.30 16.18 -3.20
C LEU A 214 14.06 17.38 -2.60
N GLU A 215 14.45 17.30 -1.33
CA GLU A 215 15.25 18.35 -0.67
C GLU A 215 16.58 18.60 -1.39
N TYR A 216 17.24 17.53 -1.83
CA TYR A 216 18.46 17.64 -2.62
C TYR A 216 18.22 18.31 -3.97
N ALA A 217 17.17 17.92 -4.69
CA ALA A 217 16.81 18.54 -5.96
C ALA A 217 16.56 20.04 -5.81
N GLN A 218 15.79 20.44 -4.79
CA GLN A 218 15.52 21.84 -4.47
C GLN A 218 16.81 22.63 -4.15
N LYS A 219 17.70 22.06 -3.32
CA LYS A 219 19.00 22.67 -3.01
C LYS A 219 19.87 22.81 -4.27
N TYR A 220 19.92 21.77 -5.10
CA TYR A 220 20.69 21.77 -6.34
C TYR A 220 20.20 22.83 -7.33
N GLU A 221 18.88 22.94 -7.52
CA GLU A 221 18.29 24.01 -8.34
C GLU A 221 18.63 25.40 -7.81
N SER A 222 18.52 25.62 -6.49
CA SER A 222 18.85 26.92 -5.88
C SER A 222 20.30 27.34 -6.13
N MET A 223 21.25 26.40 -6.09
CA MET A 223 22.67 26.66 -6.38
C MET A 223 22.92 26.94 -7.87
N ASN A 224 22.14 26.33 -8.77
CA ASN A 224 22.32 26.47 -10.22
C ASN A 224 21.48 27.57 -10.87
N ARG A 225 20.52 28.19 -10.17
CA ARG A 225 19.75 29.35 -10.70
C ARG A 225 20.64 30.53 -11.12
N GLY A 226 21.86 30.64 -10.59
CA GLY A 226 22.85 31.63 -11.02
C GLY A 226 23.58 31.30 -12.33
N ARG A 227 23.42 30.08 -12.88
CA ARG A 227 24.02 29.64 -14.15
C ARG A 227 22.91 29.57 -15.21
N ASN A 228 22.71 30.69 -15.90
CA ASN A 228 21.76 30.93 -17.02
C ASN A 228 21.52 29.72 -17.93
N THR A 229 20.64 28.80 -17.52
CA THR A 229 20.12 27.75 -18.39
C THR A 229 18.62 27.72 -18.15
N SER A 230 17.87 28.08 -19.18
CA SER A 230 16.41 28.20 -19.23
C SER A 230 15.76 26.81 -19.25
N THR A 231 16.00 25.99 -18.23
CA THR A 231 15.36 24.67 -18.11
C THR A 231 14.15 24.76 -17.19
N SER A 232 12.99 24.36 -17.71
CA SER A 232 11.69 24.45 -17.03
C SER A 232 11.63 23.59 -15.75
N PRO A 233 11.03 24.09 -14.65
CA PRO A 233 10.83 23.33 -13.40
C PRO A 233 10.07 22.00 -13.56
N SER A 234 9.24 21.86 -14.60
CA SER A 234 8.47 20.62 -14.85
C SER A 234 9.37 19.44 -15.25
N ALA A 235 10.53 19.71 -15.87
CA ALA A 235 11.49 18.67 -16.24
C ALA A 235 12.22 18.07 -15.01
N ALA A 236 12.31 18.80 -13.89
CA ALA A 236 13.00 18.33 -12.69
C ALA A 236 12.18 17.30 -11.88
N MET A 237 10.85 17.40 -11.88
CA MET A 237 9.97 16.47 -11.17
C MET A 237 9.84 15.12 -11.91
N ASN A 238 9.70 15.14 -13.24
CA ASN A 238 9.68 13.91 -14.05
C ASN A 238 11.07 13.27 -14.22
N GLY A 239 12.14 14.04 -13.99
CA GLY A 239 13.54 13.59 -14.05
C GLY A 239 14.07 12.89 -12.79
N LEU A 240 13.23 12.66 -11.76
CA LEU A 240 13.63 11.85 -10.59
C LEU A 240 13.80 10.36 -10.91
N SER A 241 13.33 9.91 -12.09
CA SER A 241 13.94 8.77 -12.75
C SER A 241 15.30 9.22 -13.32
N LEU A 242 16.29 9.28 -12.43
CA LEU A 242 17.70 9.64 -12.69
C LEU A 242 18.39 8.69 -13.69
N GLU A 243 17.67 7.73 -14.26
CA GLU A 243 18.14 6.81 -15.28
C GLU A 243 18.02 7.47 -16.67
N GLY A 244 18.86 8.49 -16.93
CA GLY A 244 18.96 9.08 -18.27
C GLY A 244 19.61 10.45 -18.35
N SER A 245 19.64 11.22 -17.25
CA SER A 245 20.13 12.61 -17.27
C SER A 245 21.65 12.77 -17.16
N GLY A 246 22.42 11.68 -17.12
CA GLY A 246 23.87 11.71 -16.87
C GLY A 246 24.27 12.24 -15.49
N ALA A 247 23.29 12.59 -14.64
CA ALA A 247 23.54 13.06 -13.29
C ALA A 247 24.05 11.91 -12.40
N PRO A 248 25.04 12.15 -11.52
CA PRO A 248 25.61 11.08 -10.69
C PRO A 248 24.56 10.44 -9.78
N ARG A 249 24.47 9.11 -9.79
CA ARG A 249 23.59 8.36 -8.89
C ARG A 249 24.01 8.57 -7.43
N VAL A 250 23.17 9.27 -6.67
CA VAL A 250 23.34 9.45 -5.22
C VAL A 250 22.98 8.12 -4.53
N ARG A 251 23.90 7.60 -3.72
CA ARG A 251 23.68 6.38 -2.94
C ARG A 251 22.96 6.66 -1.63
N HIS A 252 23.40 7.70 -0.92
CA HIS A 252 22.85 8.10 0.38
C HIS A 252 23.07 9.60 0.61
N PHE A 253 22.42 10.12 1.65
CA PHE A 253 22.63 11.49 2.14
C PHE A 253 23.06 11.46 3.60
N CYS A 254 23.84 12.47 4.02
CA CYS A 254 23.98 12.75 5.44
C CYS A 254 22.61 13.08 6.05
N ALA A 255 22.22 12.37 7.10
CA ALA A 255 20.89 12.51 7.70
C ALA A 255 20.67 13.80 8.49
N LYS A 256 21.74 14.55 8.83
CA LYS A 256 21.61 15.91 9.39
C LYS A 256 21.04 16.83 8.30
N GLU A 257 19.81 17.32 8.49
CA GLU A 257 19.04 18.10 7.50
C GLU A 257 19.79 19.33 6.96
N GLU A 258 20.48 20.06 7.83
CA GLU A 258 21.31 21.21 7.45
C GLU A 258 22.51 20.82 6.59
N CYS A 259 23.07 19.62 6.79
CA CYS A 259 24.20 19.12 6.01
C CYS A 259 23.72 18.55 4.67
N ALA A 260 22.85 17.53 4.70
CA ALA A 260 22.29 16.84 3.54
C ALA A 260 23.31 16.49 2.44
N LYS A 261 24.59 16.32 2.79
CA LYS A 261 25.67 16.10 1.81
C LYS A 261 25.37 14.79 1.05
N PRO A 262 25.27 14.82 -0.29
CA PRO A 262 25.08 13.61 -1.07
C PRO A 262 26.35 12.77 -1.04
N TRP A 263 26.18 11.46 -1.04
CA TRP A 263 27.25 10.51 -1.28
C TRP A 263 27.04 9.87 -2.65
N LEU A 264 27.95 10.14 -3.57
CA LEU A 264 27.82 9.72 -4.96
C LEU A 264 28.42 8.32 -5.14
N ALA A 265 27.88 7.55 -6.09
CA ALA A 265 28.38 6.21 -6.36
C ALA A 265 29.86 6.15 -6.79
N LYS A 266 30.42 7.26 -7.27
CA LYS A 266 31.82 7.40 -7.67
C LYS A 266 32.78 7.66 -6.50
N ASP A 267 32.26 8.04 -5.34
CA ASP A 267 33.08 8.37 -4.17
C ASP A 267 33.58 7.05 -3.54
N LYS A 268 34.89 6.77 -3.67
CA LYS A 268 35.59 5.63 -3.03
C LYS A 268 36.50 6.14 -1.90
N GLY A 269 36.74 5.34 -0.85
CA GLY A 269 37.74 5.63 0.21
C GLY A 269 37.22 6.42 1.42
N ASP A 270 38.04 7.34 1.96
CA ASP A 270 37.84 8.05 3.25
C ASP A 270 36.63 9.01 3.33
N HIS A 271 35.80 9.06 2.27
CA HIS A 271 34.58 9.86 2.20
C HIS A 271 33.29 9.04 2.32
N VAL A 272 33.39 7.77 2.72
CA VAL A 272 32.23 6.91 2.98
C VAL A 272 31.47 7.43 4.19
N LEU A 273 30.15 7.63 4.04
CA LEU A 273 29.30 8.01 5.16
C LEU A 273 29.35 6.92 6.25
N GLN A 274 29.46 7.34 7.49
CA GLN A 274 29.41 6.49 8.67
C GLN A 274 27.96 6.09 8.96
N LYS A 275 27.72 4.80 9.10
CA LYS A 275 26.42 4.27 9.53
C LYS A 275 26.25 4.48 11.03
N CYS A 276 25.03 4.78 11.46
CA CYS A 276 24.68 4.68 12.87
C CYS A 276 24.89 3.23 13.35
N ALA A 277 25.71 3.03 14.39
CA ALA A 277 26.10 1.71 14.87
C ALA A 277 24.90 0.85 15.31
N ARG A 278 23.84 1.47 15.84
CA ARG A 278 22.63 0.78 16.31
C ARG A 278 21.69 0.41 15.15
N CYS A 279 21.29 1.40 14.35
CA CYS A 279 20.24 1.18 13.36
C CYS A 279 20.78 0.67 12.01
N GLN A 280 22.02 1.00 11.67
CA GLN A 280 22.72 0.61 10.42
C GLN A 280 22.11 1.15 9.11
N TRP A 281 20.96 1.84 9.15
CA TRP A 281 20.30 2.39 7.96
C TRP A 281 20.34 3.92 7.84
N THR A 282 20.76 4.63 8.89
CA THR A 282 21.01 6.08 8.85
C THR A 282 22.50 6.36 8.65
N TYR A 283 22.82 7.36 7.82
CA TYR A 283 24.17 7.67 7.38
C TYR A 283 24.56 9.11 7.74
N TYR A 284 25.81 9.31 8.16
CA TYR A 284 26.37 10.61 8.55
C TYR A 284 27.73 10.82 7.93
N CYS A 285 28.07 12.06 7.54
CA CYS A 285 29.41 12.36 7.03
C CYS A 285 30.47 12.42 8.15
N SER A 286 30.04 12.57 9.41
CA SER A 286 30.92 12.60 10.57
C SER A 286 30.14 12.33 11.87
N ILE A 287 30.87 11.97 12.92
CA ILE A 287 30.32 11.85 14.28
C ILE A 287 29.71 13.17 14.77
N THR A 288 30.23 14.32 14.33
CA THR A 288 29.67 15.64 14.66
C THR A 288 28.26 15.79 14.09
N CYS A 289 28.04 15.36 12.83
CA CYS A 289 26.70 15.37 12.25
C CYS A 289 25.77 14.38 12.96
N GLN A 290 26.26 13.20 13.34
CA GLN A 290 25.49 12.23 14.09
C GLN A 290 25.04 12.79 15.45
N LYS A 291 25.95 13.39 16.22
CA LYS A 291 25.65 13.99 17.53
C LYS A 291 24.64 15.13 17.42
N ALA A 292 24.78 15.99 16.40
CA ALA A 292 23.87 17.09 16.16
C ALA A 292 22.45 16.62 15.77
N ASP A 293 22.34 15.54 14.98
CA ASP A 293 21.06 14.96 14.57
C ASP A 293 20.42 14.04 15.64
N TRP A 294 21.17 13.66 16.68
CA TRP A 294 20.72 12.71 17.70
C TRP A 294 19.40 13.06 18.38
N PRO A 295 19.09 14.32 18.76
CA PRO A 295 17.81 14.66 19.38
C PRO A 295 16.59 14.25 18.53
N ARG A 296 16.71 14.31 17.20
CA ARG A 296 15.71 13.86 16.23
C ARG A 296 15.81 12.36 15.98
N HIS A 297 17.02 11.85 15.69
CA HIS A 297 17.22 10.44 15.32
C HIS A 297 16.87 9.46 16.44
N LYS A 298 17.08 9.81 17.71
CA LYS A 298 16.92 8.89 18.85
C LYS A 298 15.53 8.24 18.93
N SER A 299 14.47 8.94 18.54
CA SER A 299 13.08 8.42 18.56
C SER A 299 12.82 7.43 17.44
N GLU A 300 13.58 7.48 16.36
CA GLU A 300 13.47 6.60 15.19
C GLU A 300 14.54 5.50 15.19
N CYS A 301 15.54 5.57 16.07
CA CYS A 301 16.70 4.70 16.06
C CYS A 301 16.37 3.28 16.57
N ALA A 302 16.11 2.37 15.64
CA ALA A 302 15.91 0.94 15.89
C ALA A 302 16.71 0.07 14.90
N PRO A 303 17.10 -1.16 15.29
CA PRO A 303 17.75 -2.11 14.38
C PRO A 303 16.98 -2.26 13.06
N ALA A 304 17.69 -2.37 11.94
CA ALA A 304 17.08 -2.43 10.61
C ALA A 304 16.00 -3.50 10.49
N GLU A 305 16.25 -4.71 11.02
CA GLU A 305 15.30 -5.82 10.94
C GLU A 305 14.00 -5.56 11.73
N GLU A 306 14.10 -4.83 12.86
CA GLU A 306 12.91 -4.40 13.62
C GLU A 306 12.08 -3.39 12.81
N VAL A 307 12.76 -2.44 12.15
CA VAL A 307 12.08 -1.45 11.29
C VAL A 307 11.42 -2.13 10.10
N ILE A 308 12.10 -3.07 9.44
CA ILE A 308 11.59 -3.81 8.26
C ILE A 308 10.35 -4.65 8.63
N ALA A 309 10.42 -5.38 9.75
CA ALA A 309 9.34 -6.25 10.20
C ALA A 309 8.11 -5.49 10.72
N ASN A 310 8.29 -4.27 11.24
CA ASN A 310 7.23 -3.49 11.86
C ASN A 310 6.33 -2.81 10.82
N ASP A 311 5.21 -3.44 10.51
CA ASP A 311 4.18 -2.98 9.58
C ASP A 311 3.68 -1.54 9.84
N ASN A 312 3.70 -1.07 11.09
CA ASN A 312 3.20 0.27 11.43
C ASN A 312 4.11 1.41 10.95
N LEU A 313 5.37 1.11 10.62
CA LEU A 313 6.36 2.10 10.17
C LEU A 313 6.37 2.31 8.65
N TRP A 314 5.56 1.56 7.91
CA TRP A 314 5.51 1.59 6.44
C TRP A 314 4.16 2.11 5.94
N THR A 315 4.19 2.87 4.85
CA THR A 315 3.01 3.27 4.08
C THR A 315 2.53 2.09 3.23
N SER A 316 1.32 2.21 2.67
CA SER A 316 0.76 1.24 1.72
C SER A 316 1.55 1.15 0.41
N ILE A 317 2.32 2.18 0.05
CA ILE A 317 3.20 2.17 -1.13
C ILE A 317 4.62 1.67 -0.81
N GLY A 318 4.84 1.05 0.35
CA GLY A 318 6.13 0.45 0.71
C GLY A 318 7.22 1.46 1.08
N THR A 319 6.88 2.72 1.37
CA THR A 319 7.83 3.73 1.86
C THR A 319 7.76 3.87 3.38
N ARG A 320 8.85 4.30 4.03
CA ARG A 320 8.82 4.55 5.47
C ARG A 320 7.95 5.79 5.76
N LYS A 321 7.04 5.69 6.73
CA LYS A 321 6.18 6.83 7.13
C LYS A 321 7.02 8.04 7.52
N GLY A 322 6.61 9.22 7.07
CA GLY A 322 7.33 10.48 7.29
C GLY A 322 8.52 10.72 6.34
N THR A 323 8.72 9.87 5.32
CA THR A 323 9.85 10.00 4.38
C THR A 323 9.49 10.09 2.90
N ASP A 324 8.20 10.09 2.59
CA ASP A 324 7.63 10.11 1.24
C ASP A 324 7.66 11.48 0.56
N GLY A 325 8.09 12.54 1.26
CA GLY A 325 8.34 13.86 0.69
C GLY A 325 7.08 14.65 0.32
N VAL A 326 5.91 14.06 0.50
CA VAL A 326 4.62 14.74 0.38
C VAL A 326 4.20 15.09 1.79
N ASP A 327 4.03 16.38 2.08
CA ASP A 327 3.48 16.79 3.37
C ASP A 327 2.16 16.05 3.61
N THR A 328 2.04 15.43 4.79
CA THR A 328 0.81 14.78 5.24
C THR A 328 -0.42 15.70 5.12
N GLU A 329 -0.24 17.02 5.19
CA GLU A 329 -1.32 17.99 4.94
C GLU A 329 -1.81 17.98 3.48
N TRP A 330 -0.94 17.79 2.50
CA TRP A 330 -1.35 17.71 1.09
C TRP A 330 -2.15 16.43 0.82
N ARG A 331 -1.77 15.30 1.44
CA ARG A 331 -2.56 14.06 1.36
C ARG A 331 -3.91 14.19 2.05
N ARG A 332 -3.98 14.85 3.21
CA ARG A 332 -5.24 15.24 3.86
C ARG A 332 -6.12 16.07 2.93
N ALA A 333 -5.55 17.07 2.28
CA ALA A 333 -6.29 17.98 1.40
C ALA A 333 -6.77 17.30 0.10
N VAL A 334 -5.95 16.45 -0.51
CA VAL A 334 -6.25 15.85 -1.83
C VAL A 334 -7.04 14.56 -1.74
N PHE A 335 -6.75 13.72 -0.73
CA PHE A 335 -7.35 12.41 -0.55
C PHE A 335 -8.36 12.36 0.60
N GLY A 336 -8.48 13.40 1.43
CA GLY A 336 -9.47 13.48 2.51
C GLY A 336 -9.28 12.43 3.60
N ILE A 337 -8.02 12.06 3.89
CA ILE A 337 -7.62 11.04 4.88
C ILE A 337 -7.07 11.69 6.13
#